data_AF-A0A9D9XTK8-F1
#
_entry.id   AF-A0A9D9XTK8-F1
#
_cell.length_a   1.000
_cell.length_b   1.000
_cell.length_c   1.000
_cell.angle_alpha   90.00
_cell.angle_beta   90.00
_cell.angle_gamma   90.00
#
_symmetry.space_group_name_H-M   'P 1'
#
loop_
_entity.id
_entity.type
_entity.pdbx_description
1 polymer ?
#
loop_
_entity_poly.entity_id
_entity_poly.type
_entity_poly.pdbx_seq_one_letter_code
_entity_poly.pdbx_strand_id
1 'polypeptide(L)'
;MTRSQLIEQIQTKKSYLCVGLDTDITKIPKHLLTESDPVFTFNKEIIDATKDLCVAYKINTAFYEALGLKGWEAMEKTVHYIGD
;
A
#
# COMPACT_ATOMS: atom_id res chain seq x y z
N MET A 1 -5.21 1.08 -14.19
CA MET A 1 -5.33 -0.30 -14.73
C MET A 1 -6.73 -0.61 -15.27
N THR A 2 -6.83 -1.20 -16.47
CA THR A 2 -8.06 -1.76 -17.06
C THR A 2 -8.17 -3.27 -16.82
N ARG A 3 -9.33 -3.89 -17.08
CA ARG A 3 -9.51 -5.35 -16.93
C ARG A 3 -8.51 -6.17 -17.74
N SER A 4 -8.19 -5.75 -18.97
CA SER A 4 -7.24 -6.46 -19.83
C SER A 4 -5.83 -6.41 -19.26
N GLN A 5 -5.39 -5.24 -18.78
CA GLN A 5 -4.09 -5.07 -18.12
C GLN A 5 -3.99 -5.94 -16.85
N LEU A 6 -5.07 -6.03 -16.06
CA LEU A 6 -5.11 -6.89 -14.87
C LEU A 6 -4.93 -8.38 -15.26
N ILE A 7 -5.65 -8.84 -16.29
CA ILE A 7 -5.53 -10.24 -16.77
C ILE A 7 -4.11 -10.54 -17.24
N GLU A 8 -3.48 -9.61 -17.96
CA GLU A 8 -2.09 -9.73 -18.41
C GLU A 8 -1.11 -9.83 -17.22
N GLN A 9 -1.29 -9.00 -16.19
CA GLN A 9 -0.48 -9.07 -14.96
C GLN A 9 -0.67 -10.39 -14.22
N ILE A 10 -1.91 -10.89 -14.12
CA ILE A 10 -2.22 -12.20 -13.52
C ILE A 10 -1.50 -13.33 -14.25
N GLN A 11 -1.54 -13.34 -15.59
CA GLN A 11 -0.88 -14.37 -16.39
C GLN A 11 0.65 -14.28 -16.28
N THR A 12 1.20 -13.07 -16.35
CA THR A 12 2.64 -12.82 -16.28
C THR A 12 3.22 -13.20 -14.92
N LYS A 13 2.61 -12.72 -13.83
CA LYS A 13 3.05 -12.99 -12.46
C LYS A 13 2.56 -14.34 -11.92
N LYS A 14 1.69 -15.04 -12.64
CA LYS A 14 1.02 -16.29 -12.22
C LYS A 14 0.38 -16.17 -10.83
N SER A 15 -0.23 -15.02 -10.56
CA SER A 15 -0.71 -14.64 -9.24
C SER A 15 -2.04 -13.90 -9.35
N TYR A 16 -2.95 -14.21 -8.42
CA TYR A 16 -4.18 -13.45 -8.20
C TYR A 16 -4.09 -12.58 -6.94
N LEU A 17 -2.92 -12.52 -6.31
CA LEU A 17 -2.75 -11.87 -5.02
C LEU A 17 -3.01 -10.37 -5.13
N CYS A 18 -3.90 -9.88 -4.26
CA CYS A 18 -4.09 -8.47 -3.98
C CYS A 18 -3.67 -8.23 -2.53
N VAL A 19 -2.69 -7.35 -2.33
CA VAL A 19 -2.16 -7.05 -0.99
C VAL A 19 -2.96 -5.91 -0.37
N GLY A 20 -3.47 -6.12 0.85
CA GLY A 20 -4.15 -5.07 1.60
C GLY A 20 -3.16 -4.12 2.28
N LEU A 21 -3.42 -2.81 2.19
CA LEU A 21 -2.69 -1.78 2.92
C LEU A 21 -3.61 -1.14 3.96
N ASP A 22 -3.82 -1.89 5.04
CA ASP A 22 -4.77 -1.61 6.12
C ASP A 22 -3.98 -1.16 7.38
N THR A 23 -3.40 0.03 7.32
CA THR A 23 -2.27 0.44 8.16
C THR A 23 -2.71 1.04 9.50
N ASP A 24 -2.78 0.18 10.51
CA ASP A 24 -2.97 0.56 11.91
C ASP A 24 -1.65 1.07 12.51
N ILE A 25 -1.59 2.36 12.85
CA ILE A 25 -0.40 3.01 13.42
C ILE A 25 0.10 2.33 14.70
N THR A 26 -0.79 1.67 15.46
CA THR A 26 -0.42 0.98 16.71
C THR A 26 0.32 -0.33 16.46
N LYS A 27 0.26 -0.87 15.25
CA LYS A 27 0.93 -2.11 14.83
C LYS A 27 2.21 -1.87 14.04
N ILE A 28 2.53 -0.61 13.73
CA ILE A 28 3.77 -0.25 13.03
C ILE A 28 4.98 -0.58 13.93
N PRO A 29 6.03 -1.23 13.39
CA PRO A 29 7.26 -1.49 14.13
C PRO A 29 7.85 -0.22 14.74
N LYS A 30 8.31 -0.30 16.01
CA LYS A 30 8.80 0.86 16.77
C LYS A 30 9.88 1.68 16.07
N HIS A 31 10.75 1.04 15.29
CA HIS A 31 11.83 1.71 14.57
C HIS A 31 11.34 2.58 13.41
N LEU A 32 10.12 2.35 12.89
CA LEU A 32 9.51 3.18 11.84
C LEU A 32 8.69 4.33 12.42
N LEU A 33 8.31 4.28 13.70
CA LEU A 33 7.52 5.34 14.35
C LEU A 33 8.28 6.66 14.50
N THR A 34 9.61 6.63 14.34
CA THR A 34 10.46 7.82 14.37
C THR A 34 10.60 8.51 13.01
N GLU A 35 10.09 7.91 11.95
CA GLU A 35 10.08 8.50 10.61
C GLU A 35 9.14 9.70 10.54
N SER A 36 9.38 10.60 9.58
CA SER A 36 8.53 11.78 9.39
C SER A 36 7.09 11.43 8.98
N ASP A 37 6.91 10.27 8.33
CA ASP A 37 5.62 9.74 7.91
C ASP A 37 5.59 8.21 8.10
N PRO A 38 5.38 7.72 9.33
CA PRO A 38 5.48 6.30 9.64
C PRO A 38 4.51 5.42 8.84
N VAL A 39 3.32 5.94 8.54
CA VAL A 39 2.29 5.23 7.76
C VAL A 39 2.75 5.03 6.33
N PHE A 40 3.24 6.09 5.67
CA PHE A 40 3.80 5.96 4.33
C PHE A 40 5.04 5.06 4.32
N THR A 41 5.98 5.23 5.25
CA THR A 41 7.19 4.40 5.28
C THR A 41 6.84 2.93 5.46
N PHE A 42 5.91 2.60 6.36
CA PHE A 42 5.46 1.23 6.55
C PHE A 42 4.79 0.64 5.28
N ASN A 43 3.92 1.41 4.63
CA ASN A 43 3.30 0.99 3.37
C ASN A 43 4.33 0.76 2.27
N LYS A 44 5.31 1.66 2.15
CA LYS A 44 6.40 1.57 1.18
C LYS A 44 7.18 0.27 1.34
N GLU A 45 7.55 -0.09 2.57
CA GLU A 45 8.29 -1.33 2.85
C GLU A 45 7.47 -2.58 2.47
N ILE A 46 6.15 -2.58 2.72
CA ILE A 46 5.26 -3.66 2.26
C ILE A 46 5.26 -3.71 0.73
N ILE A 47 5.08 -2.57 0.06
CA ILE A 47 5.03 -2.52 -1.40
C ILE A 47 6.34 -3.04 -2.02
N ASP A 48 7.49 -2.59 -1.49
CA ASP A 48 8.80 -2.99 -1.97
C ASP A 48 9.05 -4.50 -1.79
N ALA A 49 8.53 -5.09 -0.70
CA ALA A 49 8.66 -6.51 -0.41
C ALA A 49 7.66 -7.40 -1.18
N THR A 50 6.56 -6.86 -1.72
CA THR A 50 5.48 -7.68 -2.31
C THR A 50 5.15 -7.41 -3.78
N LYS A 51 5.69 -6.34 -4.38
CA LYS A 51 5.29 -5.90 -5.74
C LYS A 51 5.52 -6.92 -6.85
N ASP A 52 6.49 -7.81 -6.70
CA ASP A 52 6.78 -8.90 -7.63
C ASP A 52 5.82 -10.10 -7.45
N LEU A 53 5.17 -10.21 -6.29
CA LEU A 53 4.27 -11.30 -5.93
C LEU A 53 2.78 -10.99 -6.18
N CYS A 54 2.40 -9.71 -6.17
CA CYS A 54 1.01 -9.28 -6.29
C CYS A 54 0.69 -8.57 -7.61
N VAL A 55 -0.59 -8.55 -7.98
CA VAL A 55 -1.10 -7.86 -9.16
C VAL A 55 -1.82 -6.56 -8.83
N ALA A 56 -2.15 -6.34 -7.56
CA ALA A 56 -2.84 -5.15 -7.09
C ALA A 56 -2.58 -4.89 -5.60
N TYR A 57 -2.80 -3.64 -5.19
CA TYR A 57 -2.89 -3.23 -3.80
C TYR A 57 -4.30 -2.70 -3.51
N LYS A 58 -4.85 -3.05 -2.34
CA LYS A 58 -6.15 -2.57 -1.87
C LYS A 58 -5.96 -1.75 -0.60
N ILE A 59 -6.09 -0.44 -0.74
CA ILE A 59 -6.13 0.49 0.39
C ILE A 59 -7.50 0.43 1.06
N ASN A 60 -7.53 0.31 2.39
CA ASN A 60 -8.74 0.51 3.19
C ASN A 60 -8.72 1.90 3.81
N THR A 61 -9.54 2.82 3.30
CA THR A 61 -9.49 4.25 3.64
C THR A 61 -9.76 4.52 5.12
N ALA A 62 -10.54 3.67 5.80
CA ALA A 62 -10.88 3.86 7.21
C ALA A 62 -9.64 3.97 8.13
N PHE A 63 -8.56 3.24 7.83
CA PHE A 63 -7.30 3.31 8.59
C PHE A 63 -6.58 4.65 8.43
N TYR A 64 -6.74 5.29 7.28
CA TYR A 64 -6.12 6.58 6.97
C TYR A 64 -7.02 7.73 7.46
N GLU A 65 -8.33 7.62 7.24
CA GLU A 65 -9.35 8.55 7.74
C GLU A 65 -9.26 8.75 9.25
N ALA A 66 -9.01 7.68 10.01
CA ALA A 66 -8.86 7.72 11.46
C ALA A 66 -7.69 8.61 11.94
N LEU A 67 -6.73 8.92 11.08
CA LEU A 67 -5.57 9.79 11.37
C LEU A 67 -5.77 11.24 10.90
N GLY A 68 -6.95 11.58 10.38
CA GLY A 68 -7.27 12.91 9.86
C GLY A 68 -6.45 13.28 8.63
N LEU A 69 -6.15 14.57 8.45
CA LEU A 69 -5.45 15.08 7.26
C LEU A 69 -4.11 14.39 7.00
N LYS A 70 -3.35 14.09 8.06
CA LYS A 70 -2.06 13.38 7.93
C LYS A 70 -2.22 11.97 7.35
N GLY A 71 -3.32 11.29 7.68
CA GLY A 71 -3.60 9.98 7.09
C GLY A 71 -3.92 10.06 5.61
N TRP A 72 -4.68 11.08 5.19
CA TRP A 72 -4.94 11.34 3.77
C TRP A 72 -3.66 11.68 2.98
N GLU A 73 -2.79 12.52 3.54
CA GLU A 73 -1.48 12.82 2.95
C GLU A 73 -0.62 11.56 2.79
N ALA A 74 -0.57 10.69 3.80
CA ALA A 74 0.16 9.43 3.72
C ALA A 74 -0.46 8.46 2.69
N MET A 75 -1.81 8.43 2.59
CA MET A 75 -2.52 7.64 1.59
C MET A 75 -2.21 8.13 0.17
N GLU A 76 -2.23 9.43 -0.05
CA GLU A 76 -1.90 10.04 -1.34
C GLU A 76 -0.48 9.68 -1.77
N LYS A 77 0.52 9.82 -0.88
CA LYS A 77 1.90 9.39 -1.14
C LYS A 77 1.98 7.89 -1.45
N THR A 78 1.23 7.06 -0.73
CA THR A 78 1.17 5.62 -0.95
C THR A 78 0.64 5.28 -2.35
N VAL A 79 -0.46 5.92 -2.77
CA VAL A 79 -1.03 5.73 -4.12
C VAL A 79 -0.05 6.16 -5.20
N HIS A 80 0.58 7.32 -5.05
CA HIS A 80 1.62 7.78 -5.99
C HIS A 80 2.81 6.81 -6.06
N TYR A 81 3.19 6.18 -4.94
CA TYR A 81 4.30 5.24 -4.90
C TYR A 81 3.97 3.90 -5.56
N ILE A 82 2.73 3.42 -5.48
CA ILE A 82 2.27 2.21 -6.19
C ILE A 82 2.46 2.37 -7.70
N GLY A 83 2.25 3.57 -8.22
CA GLY A 83 2.33 3.88 -9.65
C GLY A 83 1.12 3.37 -10.44
N ASP A 84 1.24 3.47 -11.78
CA ASP A 84 0.21 3.07 -12.74
C ASP A 84 0.26 1.57 -13.14
#